data_AF-A0A3B1IZ73-F1
#
_entry.id   AF-A0A3B1IZ73-F1
#
_cell.length_a   1.000
_cell.length_b   1.000
_cell.length_c   1.000
_cell.angle_alpha   90.00
_cell.angle_beta   90.00
_cell.angle_gamma   90.00
#
_symmetry.space_group_name_H-M   'P 1'
#
loop_
_entity.id
_entity.type
_entity.pdbx_description
1 polymer ?
#
loop_
_entity_poly.entity_id
_entity_poly.type
_entity_poly.pdbx_seq_one_letter_code
_entity_poly.pdbx_strand_id
1 'polypeptide(L)'
;MADTAVSVAAVAGIVLCCEAARRGCEWGIRCADYRRFCSELISTLQLCACTHELKLLGESGRADPQIGLTLTYLVTVLHVLTFRGALCNPSAALEQLYRGSLRPLACVALIACQLGSAWLSRYAAPYLWSAGLSELHLEHRAAGYRCFSPIHASLPAAAAAEMACAFILQAVIINIGLFTESLRVHVIAATITSLVYAVGSITGAVMNPALAFSIQFPCSGHNFLEYAFVFWLGPMLGTASAVAVFEKIIPFLLKKDSHWKKIQ
;
A
#
# COMPACT_ATOMS: atom_id res chain seq x y z
N MET A 1 -16.83 17.08 11.14
CA MET A 1 -15.66 17.97 10.92
C MET A 1 -14.59 17.79 11.99
N ALA A 2 -14.93 17.75 13.30
CA ALA A 2 -13.94 17.55 14.36
C ALA A 2 -13.17 16.23 14.23
N ASP A 3 -13.85 15.10 14.00
CA ASP A 3 -13.18 13.80 13.83
C ASP A 3 -12.21 13.79 12.65
N THR A 4 -12.62 14.35 11.51
CA THR A 4 -11.76 14.51 10.32
C THR A 4 -10.50 15.31 10.64
N ALA A 5 -10.64 16.43 11.37
CA ALA A 5 -9.49 17.25 11.75
C ALA A 5 -8.53 16.50 12.69
N VAL A 6 -9.07 15.73 13.64
CA VAL A 6 -8.26 14.88 14.55
C VAL A 6 -7.55 13.79 13.77
N SER A 7 -8.21 13.10 12.84
CA SER A 7 -7.59 12.09 11.99
C SER A 7 -6.48 12.68 11.10
N VAL A 8 -6.70 13.86 10.51
CA VAL A 8 -5.66 14.58 9.75
C VAL A 8 -4.48 14.93 10.65
N ALA A 9 -4.72 15.42 11.86
CA ALA A 9 -3.67 15.73 12.82
C ALA A 9 -2.89 14.47 13.26
N ALA A 10 -3.59 13.36 13.49
CA ALA A 10 -2.99 12.06 13.82
C ALA A 10 -2.11 11.55 12.68
N VAL A 11 -2.60 11.56 11.44
CA VAL A 11 -1.83 11.22 10.24
C VAL A 11 -0.59 12.12 10.11
N ALA A 12 -0.75 13.44 10.26
CA ALA A 12 0.38 14.37 10.21
C ALA A 12 1.42 14.06 11.29
N GLY A 13 0.98 13.79 12.53
CA GLY A 13 1.85 13.39 13.64
C GLY A 13 2.62 12.09 13.33
N ILE A 14 1.95 11.08 12.78
CA ILE A 14 2.58 9.81 12.35
C ILE A 14 3.67 10.09 11.30
N VAL A 15 3.36 10.88 10.26
CA VAL A 15 4.31 11.22 9.20
C VAL A 15 5.52 11.97 9.77
N LEU A 16 5.32 12.96 10.64
CA LEU A 16 6.40 13.73 11.25
C LEU A 16 7.31 12.86 12.13
N CYS A 17 6.73 11.98 12.96
CA CYS A 17 7.49 11.03 13.76
C CYS A 17 8.31 10.07 12.89
N CYS A 18 7.71 9.55 11.82
CA CYS A 18 8.40 8.65 10.88
C CYS A 18 9.49 9.38 10.09
N GLU A 19 9.31 10.64 9.73
CA GLU A 19 10.35 11.45 9.08
C GLU A 19 11.52 11.74 10.05
N ALA A 20 11.22 12.09 11.31
CA ALA A 20 12.25 12.28 12.35
C ALA A 20 13.05 10.98 12.57
N ALA A 21 12.38 9.84 12.66
CA ALA A 21 13.02 8.53 12.78
C ALA A 21 13.91 8.22 11.57
N ARG A 22 13.43 8.47 10.34
CA ARG A 22 14.23 8.24 9.12
C ARG A 22 15.49 9.09 9.10
N ARG A 23 15.38 10.38 9.41
CA ARG A 23 16.57 11.28 9.50
C ARG A 23 17.55 10.81 10.58
N GLY A 24 17.04 10.36 11.73
CA GLY A 24 17.87 9.77 12.78
C GLY A 24 18.63 8.53 12.30
N CYS A 25 17.96 7.62 11.58
CA CYS A 25 18.61 6.45 10.98
C CYS A 25 19.63 6.82 9.90
N GLU A 26 19.35 7.80 9.05
CA GLU A 26 20.30 8.27 8.03
C GLU A 26 21.55 8.89 8.64
N TRP A 27 21.39 9.61 9.75
CA TRP A 27 22.51 10.20 10.47
C TRP A 27 23.34 9.15 11.23
N GLY A 28 22.68 8.20 11.90
CA GLY A 28 23.34 7.23 12.77
C GLY A 28 23.89 5.98 12.06
N ILE A 29 23.31 5.56 10.93
CA ILE A 29 23.63 4.29 10.28
C ILE A 29 24.50 4.52 9.06
N ARG A 30 25.74 4.02 9.10
CA ARG A 30 26.70 4.16 8.00
C ARG A 30 26.53 3.11 6.90
N CYS A 31 26.07 1.91 7.25
CA CYS A 31 25.90 0.80 6.30
C CYS A 31 24.68 1.03 5.41
N ALA A 32 24.86 1.01 4.08
CA ALA A 32 23.81 1.26 3.11
C ALA A 32 22.66 0.23 3.19
N ASP A 33 22.98 -1.05 3.39
CA ASP A 33 21.97 -2.11 3.52
C ASP A 33 21.11 -1.91 4.76
N TYR A 34 21.72 -1.56 5.89
CA TYR A 34 20.98 -1.26 7.13
C TYR A 34 20.14 0.01 7.00
N ARG A 35 20.63 1.04 6.30
CA ARG A 35 19.81 2.23 5.98
C ARG A 35 18.59 1.86 5.14
N ARG A 36 18.73 0.95 4.16
CA ARG A 36 17.62 0.45 3.35
C ARG A 36 16.59 -0.28 4.22
N PHE A 37 17.02 -1.19 5.10
CA PHE A 37 16.12 -1.90 6.01
C PHE A 37 15.40 -0.95 6.98
N CYS A 38 16.10 0.04 7.54
CA CYS A 38 15.47 1.07 8.37
C CYS A 38 14.45 1.90 7.59
N SER A 39 14.75 2.25 6.34
CA SER A 39 13.80 2.96 5.48
C SER A 39 12.55 2.13 5.20
N GLU A 40 12.69 0.82 4.92
CA GLU A 40 11.53 -0.08 4.77
C GLU A 40 10.68 -0.15 6.05
N LEU A 41 11.32 -0.34 7.20
CA LEU A 41 10.63 -0.44 8.48
C LEU A 41 9.77 0.81 8.72
N ILE A 42 10.41 1.97 8.66
CA ILE A 42 9.77 3.25 8.99
C ILE A 42 8.70 3.62 7.95
N SER A 43 8.98 3.41 6.67
CA SER A 43 8.04 3.75 5.60
C SER A 43 6.82 2.83 5.61
N THR A 44 7.00 1.52 5.88
CA THR A 44 5.88 0.58 5.99
C THR A 44 5.06 0.82 7.25
N LEU A 45 5.71 1.19 8.37
CA LEU A 45 5.02 1.63 9.59
C LEU A 45 4.17 2.87 9.31
N GLN A 46 4.72 3.89 8.65
CA GLN A 46 3.98 5.09 8.27
C GLN A 46 2.77 4.74 7.39
N LEU A 47 2.98 3.90 6.36
CA LEU A 47 1.92 3.44 5.47
C LEU A 47 0.77 2.84 6.27
N CYS A 48 1.06 1.81 7.05
CA CYS A 48 0.04 1.06 7.78
C CYS A 48 -0.65 1.91 8.85
N ALA A 49 0.11 2.68 9.64
CA ALA A 49 -0.44 3.51 10.70
C ALA A 49 -1.34 4.64 10.17
N CYS A 50 -0.94 5.30 9.08
CA CYS A 50 -1.80 6.31 8.44
C CYS A 50 -3.07 5.67 7.86
N THR A 51 -2.95 4.49 7.23
CA THR A 51 -4.11 3.78 6.70
C THR A 51 -5.05 3.28 7.79
N HIS A 52 -4.57 2.85 8.96
CA HIS A 52 -5.41 2.50 10.10
C HIS A 52 -6.33 3.67 10.50
N GLU A 53 -5.77 4.87 10.66
CA GLU A 53 -6.55 6.06 11.04
C GLU A 53 -7.57 6.45 9.96
N LEU A 54 -7.16 6.45 8.69
CA LEU A 54 -8.07 6.79 7.59
C LEU A 54 -9.14 5.73 7.35
N LYS A 55 -8.82 4.44 7.56
CA LYS A 55 -9.78 3.34 7.50
C LYS A 55 -10.85 3.53 8.57
N LEU A 56 -10.46 3.81 9.82
CA LEU A 56 -11.40 4.06 10.91
C LEU A 56 -12.34 5.24 10.58
N LEU A 57 -11.78 6.35 10.08
CA LEU A 57 -12.57 7.50 9.66
C LEU A 57 -13.55 7.15 8.53
N GLY A 58 -13.09 6.43 7.50
CA GLY A 58 -13.90 6.06 6.34
C GLY A 58 -15.02 5.09 6.67
N GLU A 59 -14.77 4.08 7.50
CA GLU A 59 -15.77 3.07 7.88
C GLU A 59 -16.83 3.61 8.84
N SER A 60 -16.54 4.70 9.56
CA SER A 60 -17.49 5.31 10.50
C SER A 60 -18.65 6.05 9.83
N GLY A 61 -18.56 6.35 8.53
CA GLY A 61 -19.52 7.19 7.82
C GLY A 61 -19.50 8.67 8.22
N ARG A 62 -18.57 9.09 9.09
CA ARG A 62 -18.44 10.48 9.57
C ARG A 62 -17.72 11.41 8.56
N ALA A 63 -17.04 10.84 7.57
CA ALA A 63 -16.43 11.57 6.46
C ALA A 63 -17.18 11.27 5.17
N ASP A 64 -17.49 12.33 4.42
CA ASP A 64 -18.04 12.18 3.07
C ASP A 64 -17.06 11.37 2.19
N PRO A 65 -17.55 10.50 1.29
CA PRO A 65 -16.70 9.75 0.36
C PRO A 65 -15.68 10.62 -0.40
N GLN A 66 -16.05 11.85 -0.78
CA GLN A 66 -15.15 12.79 -1.45
C GLN A 66 -13.99 13.24 -0.54
N ILE A 67 -14.27 13.45 0.74
CA ILE A 67 -13.25 13.74 1.75
C ILE A 67 -12.33 12.52 1.90
N GLY A 68 -12.90 11.32 1.99
CA GLY A 68 -12.13 10.07 2.04
C GLY A 68 -11.15 9.94 0.88
N LEU A 69 -11.62 10.11 -0.36
CA LEU A 69 -10.78 10.06 -1.57
C LEU A 69 -9.72 11.17 -1.59
N THR A 70 -10.07 12.38 -1.16
CA THR A 70 -9.12 13.49 -1.04
C THR A 70 -8.01 13.15 -0.06
N LEU A 71 -8.34 12.58 1.09
CA LEU A 71 -7.36 12.14 2.08
C LEU A 71 -6.51 10.98 1.57
N THR A 72 -7.10 10.01 0.86
CA THR A 72 -6.36 8.94 0.17
C THR A 72 -5.34 9.51 -0.82
N TYR A 73 -5.74 10.49 -1.64
CA TYR A 73 -4.84 11.14 -2.57
C TYR A 73 -3.68 11.85 -1.84
N LEU A 74 -4.01 12.71 -0.87
CA LEU A 74 -3.03 13.50 -0.13
C LEU A 74 -2.05 12.62 0.65
N VAL A 75 -2.55 11.59 1.35
CA VAL A 75 -1.68 10.67 2.10
C VAL A 75 -0.80 9.86 1.16
N THR A 76 -1.30 9.47 -0.02
CA THR A 76 -0.49 8.75 -1.02
C THR A 76 0.63 9.63 -1.57
N VAL A 77 0.35 10.92 -1.85
CA VAL A 77 1.40 11.89 -2.20
C VAL A 77 2.45 11.98 -1.08
N LEU A 78 2.02 12.12 0.18
CA LEU A 78 2.94 12.17 1.33
C LEU A 78 3.78 10.90 1.46
N HIS A 79 3.17 9.73 1.29
CA HIS A 79 3.88 8.45 1.31
C HIS A 79 4.96 8.40 0.22
N VAL A 80 4.59 8.64 -1.05
CA VAL A 80 5.54 8.58 -2.16
C VAL A 80 6.69 9.59 -1.97
N LEU A 81 6.42 10.80 -1.48
CA LEU A 81 7.45 11.81 -1.21
C LEU A 81 8.38 11.44 -0.05
N THR A 82 7.84 10.79 1.00
CA THR A 82 8.62 10.50 2.23
C THR A 82 9.34 9.16 2.19
N PHE A 83 8.90 8.20 1.38
CA PHE A 83 9.41 6.82 1.41
C PHE A 83 10.84 6.66 0.91
N ARG A 84 11.40 7.66 0.22
CA ARG A 84 12.82 7.71 -0.20
C ARG A 84 13.30 6.40 -0.86
N GLY A 85 12.44 5.80 -1.69
CA GLY A 85 12.74 4.57 -2.42
C GLY A 85 12.47 3.26 -1.66
N ALA A 86 11.86 3.31 -0.46
CA ALA A 86 11.30 2.11 0.16
C ALA A 86 10.13 1.56 -0.67
N LEU A 87 10.05 0.24 -0.75
CA LEU A 87 9.07 -0.54 -1.51
C LEU A 87 7.76 -0.65 -0.75
N CYS A 88 7.83 -0.90 0.57
CA CYS A 88 6.69 -1.04 1.46
C CYS A 88 5.65 -2.09 1.04
N ASN A 89 5.98 -2.98 0.10
CA ASN A 89 5.08 -3.93 -0.52
C ASN A 89 5.83 -5.24 -0.85
N PRO A 90 5.44 -6.39 -0.27
CA PRO A 90 6.05 -7.68 -0.58
C PRO A 90 6.00 -8.05 -2.07
N SER A 91 4.93 -7.68 -2.79
CA SER A 91 4.83 -7.92 -4.23
C SER A 91 5.92 -7.19 -5.01
N ALA A 92 6.24 -5.95 -4.61
CA ALA A 92 7.32 -5.17 -5.23
C ALA A 92 8.72 -5.72 -4.88
N ALA A 93 8.92 -6.24 -3.66
CA ALA A 93 10.18 -6.91 -3.30
C ALA A 93 10.41 -8.18 -4.14
N LEU A 94 9.36 -8.99 -4.31
CA LEU A 94 9.40 -10.18 -5.15
C LEU A 94 9.60 -9.85 -6.63
N GLU A 95 9.01 -8.75 -7.12
CA GLU A 95 9.25 -8.23 -8.46
C GLU A 95 10.74 -7.88 -8.67
N GLN A 96 11.36 -7.16 -7.72
CA GLN A 96 12.79 -6.82 -7.84
C GLN A 96 13.69 -8.05 -7.78
N LEU A 97 13.32 -9.06 -6.99
CA LEU A 97 14.01 -10.35 -6.98
C LEU A 97 13.90 -11.03 -8.36
N TYR A 98 12.69 -11.07 -8.94
CA TYR A 98 12.46 -11.62 -10.28
C TYR A 98 13.28 -10.90 -11.36
N ARG A 99 13.43 -9.58 -11.26
CA ARG A 99 14.26 -8.76 -12.17
C ARG A 99 15.76 -8.86 -11.92
N GLY A 100 16.20 -9.62 -10.91
CA GLY A 100 17.61 -9.70 -10.51
C GLY A 100 18.17 -8.42 -9.91
N SER A 101 17.33 -7.43 -9.59
CA SER A 101 17.72 -6.16 -8.96
C SER A 101 17.91 -6.28 -7.44
N LEU A 102 17.41 -7.37 -6.84
CA LEU A 102 17.49 -7.64 -5.41
C LEU A 102 17.99 -9.07 -5.14
N ARG A 103 18.89 -9.23 -4.18
CA ARG A 103 19.39 -10.56 -3.75
C ARG A 103 18.31 -11.31 -2.96
N PRO A 104 18.24 -12.65 -3.01
CA PRO A 104 17.24 -13.44 -2.28
C PRO A 104 17.19 -13.14 -0.78
N LEU A 105 18.35 -13.12 -0.10
CA LEU A 105 18.40 -12.83 1.33
C LEU A 105 17.94 -11.40 1.66
N ALA A 106 18.27 -10.43 0.81
CA ALA A 106 17.81 -9.06 0.97
C ALA A 106 16.29 -8.97 0.77
N CYS A 107 15.73 -9.68 -0.21
CA CYS A 107 14.28 -9.78 -0.42
C CYS A 107 13.55 -10.32 0.82
N VAL A 108 14.05 -11.42 1.39
CA VAL A 108 13.48 -12.00 2.62
C VAL A 108 13.56 -10.99 3.77
N ALA A 109 14.69 -10.30 3.93
CA ALA A 109 14.86 -9.30 4.97
C ALA A 109 13.93 -8.09 4.78
N LEU A 110 13.72 -7.58 3.56
CA LEU A 110 12.79 -6.49 3.30
C LEU A 110 11.34 -6.92 3.60
N ILE A 111 10.92 -8.11 3.16
CA ILE A 111 9.57 -8.63 3.45
C ILE A 111 9.37 -8.80 4.96
N ALA A 112 10.38 -9.31 5.68
CA ALA A 112 10.33 -9.41 7.13
C ALA A 112 10.21 -8.03 7.81
N CYS A 113 10.93 -7.00 7.32
CA CYS A 113 10.78 -5.63 7.79
C CYS A 113 9.36 -5.10 7.54
N GLN A 114 8.81 -5.33 6.34
CA GLN A 114 7.48 -4.88 5.97
C GLN A 114 6.40 -5.52 6.85
N LEU A 115 6.46 -6.84 7.05
CA LEU A 115 5.52 -7.57 7.92
C LEU A 115 5.68 -7.21 9.40
N GLY A 116 6.92 -7.02 9.87
CA GLY A 116 7.18 -6.56 11.24
C GLY A 116 6.59 -5.17 11.51
N SER A 117 6.70 -4.26 10.54
CA SER A 117 6.13 -2.91 10.62
C SER A 117 4.62 -2.90 10.53
N ALA A 118 4.06 -3.75 9.65
CA ALA A 118 2.62 -3.98 9.55
C ALA A 118 2.03 -4.52 10.86
N TRP A 119 2.70 -5.50 11.48
CA TRP A 119 2.32 -6.04 12.79
C TRP A 119 2.40 -4.97 13.88
N LEU A 120 3.50 -4.21 13.94
CA LEU A 120 3.69 -3.15 14.92
C LEU A 120 2.62 -2.07 14.78
N SER A 121 2.30 -1.65 13.55
CA SER A 121 1.25 -0.65 13.28
C SER A 121 -0.11 -1.11 13.78
N ARG A 122 -0.46 -2.37 13.49
CA ARG A 122 -1.70 -3.00 13.96
C ARG A 122 -1.77 -3.03 15.49
N TYR A 123 -0.66 -3.34 16.15
CA TYR A 123 -0.62 -3.37 17.61
C TYR A 123 -0.67 -1.96 18.22
N ALA A 124 -0.04 -0.97 17.58
CA ALA A 124 0.03 0.40 18.04
C ALA A 124 -1.29 1.19 17.85
N ALA A 125 -2.08 0.87 16.81
CA ALA A 125 -3.28 1.63 16.47
C ALA A 125 -4.31 1.73 17.62
N PRO A 126 -4.66 0.64 18.35
CA PRO A 126 -5.53 0.75 19.52
C PRO A 126 -5.01 1.66 20.63
N TYR A 127 -3.68 1.77 20.82
CA TYR A 127 -3.12 2.69 21.81
C TYR A 127 -3.31 4.15 21.40
N LEU A 128 -3.12 4.46 20.12
CA LEU A 128 -3.40 5.79 19.58
C LEU A 128 -4.88 6.16 19.79
N TRP A 129 -5.79 5.26 19.42
CA TRP A 129 -7.23 5.47 19.59
C TRP A 129 -7.66 5.50 21.06
N SER A 130 -6.98 4.78 21.95
CA SER A 130 -7.32 4.75 23.38
C SER A 130 -7.19 6.11 24.07
N ALA A 131 -6.38 7.02 23.50
CA ALA A 131 -6.23 8.39 23.96
C ALA A 131 -7.53 9.21 23.82
N GLY A 132 -8.50 8.75 23.02
CA GLY A 132 -9.83 9.36 22.95
C GLY A 132 -9.82 10.80 22.43
N LEU A 133 -8.97 11.10 21.45
CA LEU A 133 -8.77 12.46 20.93
C LEU A 133 -9.99 12.99 20.15
N SER A 134 -10.95 12.11 19.81
CA SER A 134 -12.18 12.41 19.11
C SER A 134 -13.32 11.50 19.56
N GLU A 135 -14.56 11.85 19.23
CA GLU A 135 -15.71 10.97 19.48
C GLU A 135 -15.58 9.65 18.70
N LEU A 136 -15.06 9.71 17.47
CA LEU A 136 -14.72 8.53 16.68
C LEU A 136 -13.81 7.56 17.45
N HIS A 137 -12.76 8.07 18.10
CA HIS A 137 -11.83 7.26 18.89
C HIS A 137 -12.49 6.69 20.15
N LEU A 138 -13.32 7.49 20.84
CA LEU A 138 -14.04 7.06 22.04
C LEU A 138 -15.05 5.94 21.73
N GLU A 139 -15.81 6.08 20.63
CA GLU A 139 -16.76 5.05 20.19
C GLU A 139 -16.06 3.79 19.73
N HIS A 140 -14.98 3.91 18.96
CA HIS A 140 -14.21 2.75 18.53
C HIS A 140 -13.60 1.99 19.73
N ARG A 141 -13.15 2.72 20.75
CA ARG A 141 -12.72 2.15 22.04
C ARG A 141 -13.87 1.45 22.76
N ALA A 142 -15.05 2.08 22.84
CA ALA A 142 -16.24 1.49 23.48
C ALA A 142 -16.71 0.21 22.76
N ALA A 143 -16.55 0.15 21.43
CA ALA A 143 -16.80 -1.03 20.61
C ALA A 143 -15.70 -2.11 20.72
N GLY A 144 -14.65 -1.89 21.51
CA GLY A 144 -13.55 -2.83 21.72
C GLY A 144 -12.62 -2.97 20.51
N TYR A 145 -12.45 -1.90 19.72
CA TYR A 145 -11.59 -1.86 18.53
C TYR A 145 -11.92 -2.94 17.48
N ARG A 146 -13.19 -3.34 17.41
CA ARG A 146 -13.65 -4.34 16.44
C ARG A 146 -13.63 -3.77 15.03
N CYS A 147 -13.26 -4.60 14.07
CA CYS A 147 -13.36 -4.30 12.65
C CYS A 147 -13.92 -5.50 11.88
N PHE A 148 -14.50 -5.21 10.71
CA PHE A 148 -15.13 -6.20 9.84
C PHE A 148 -14.39 -6.27 8.51
N SER A 149 -14.45 -7.45 7.89
CA SER A 149 -13.89 -7.70 6.57
C SER A 149 -14.50 -6.73 5.54
N PRO A 150 -13.68 -6.03 4.73
CA PRO A 150 -14.18 -5.21 3.62
C PRO A 150 -14.49 -6.04 2.37
N ILE A 151 -14.28 -7.37 2.42
CA ILE A 151 -14.60 -8.26 1.31
C ILE A 151 -16.13 -8.39 1.22
N HIS A 152 -16.72 -7.74 0.22
CA HIS A 152 -18.16 -7.74 -0.05
C HIS A 152 -18.56 -8.56 -1.29
N ALA A 153 -17.62 -9.35 -1.85
CA ALA A 153 -17.84 -10.24 -3.00
C ALA A 153 -17.36 -11.66 -2.70
N SER A 154 -17.59 -12.59 -3.63
CA SER A 154 -17.02 -13.93 -3.54
C SER A 154 -15.49 -13.88 -3.54
N LEU A 155 -14.82 -14.80 -2.84
CA LEU A 155 -13.36 -14.81 -2.73
C LEU A 155 -12.64 -14.77 -4.10
N PRO A 156 -13.06 -15.51 -5.14
CA PRO A 156 -12.45 -15.40 -6.47
C PRO A 156 -12.64 -14.02 -7.10
N ALA A 157 -13.82 -13.41 -6.96
CA ALA A 157 -14.08 -12.07 -7.48
C ALA A 157 -13.25 -11.00 -6.76
N ALA A 158 -13.13 -11.11 -5.43
CA ALA A 158 -12.30 -10.24 -4.62
C ALA A 158 -10.81 -10.36 -4.98
N ALA A 159 -10.30 -11.59 -5.13
CA ALA A 159 -8.93 -11.85 -5.57
C ALA A 159 -8.66 -11.31 -6.99
N ALA A 160 -9.63 -11.47 -7.91
CA ALA A 160 -9.54 -10.92 -9.26
C ALA A 160 -9.54 -9.37 -9.25
N ALA A 161 -10.32 -8.75 -8.36
CA ALA A 161 -10.35 -7.30 -8.21
C ALA A 161 -9.01 -6.75 -7.70
N GLU A 162 -8.42 -7.36 -6.66
CA GLU A 162 -7.09 -7.01 -6.16
C GLU A 162 -5.99 -7.26 -7.21
N MET A 163 -6.09 -8.36 -7.96
CA MET A 163 -5.20 -8.66 -9.08
C MET A 163 -5.27 -7.58 -10.17
N ALA A 164 -6.47 -7.16 -10.57
CA ALA A 164 -6.66 -6.11 -11.57
C ALA A 164 -6.10 -4.76 -11.07
N CYS A 165 -6.36 -4.40 -9.82
CA CYS A 165 -5.83 -3.18 -9.22
C CYS A 165 -4.29 -3.18 -9.19
N ALA A 166 -3.68 -4.27 -8.73
CA ALA A 166 -2.23 -4.41 -8.69
C ALA A 166 -1.61 -4.42 -10.11
N PHE A 167 -2.28 -5.04 -11.09
CA PHE A 167 -1.85 -4.99 -12.49
C PHE A 167 -1.82 -3.54 -13.01
N ILE A 168 -2.89 -2.77 -12.78
CA ILE A 168 -3.00 -1.37 -13.25
C ILE A 168 -1.93 -0.52 -12.56
N LEU A 169 -1.80 -0.63 -11.24
CA LEU A 169 -0.78 0.11 -10.49
C LEU A 169 0.63 -0.23 -10.98
N GLN A 170 0.91 -1.52 -11.18
CA GLN A 170 2.23 -1.95 -11.66
C GLN A 170 2.49 -1.50 -13.10
N ALA A 171 1.49 -1.53 -13.98
CA ALA A 171 1.60 -1.00 -15.33
C ALA A 171 1.96 0.49 -15.33
N VAL A 172 1.35 1.27 -14.44
CA VAL A 172 1.68 2.69 -14.23
C VAL A 172 3.11 2.84 -13.73
N ILE A 173 3.55 2.03 -12.76
CA ILE A 173 4.92 2.07 -12.22
C ILE A 173 5.96 1.76 -13.31
N ILE A 174 5.74 0.71 -14.12
CA ILE A 174 6.64 0.35 -15.23
C ILE A 174 6.78 1.52 -16.23
N ASN A 175 5.69 2.22 -16.52
CA ASN A 175 5.65 3.31 -17.48
C ASN A 175 5.84 4.70 -16.85
N ILE A 176 6.21 4.77 -15.56
CA ILE A 176 6.26 6.04 -14.82
C ILE A 176 7.30 7.02 -15.39
N GLY A 177 8.32 6.48 -16.08
CA GLY A 177 9.35 7.26 -16.78
C GLY A 177 8.82 8.12 -17.92
N LEU A 178 7.61 7.87 -18.42
CA LEU A 178 6.94 8.69 -19.43
C LEU A 178 6.49 10.07 -18.88
N PHE A 179 6.40 10.20 -17.56
CA PHE A 179 5.97 11.43 -16.90
C PHE A 179 7.16 12.21 -16.33
N THR A 180 7.02 13.53 -16.26
CA THR A 180 7.99 14.43 -15.61
C THR A 180 8.11 14.11 -14.12
N GLU A 181 9.30 14.31 -13.53
CA GLU A 181 9.57 13.98 -12.11
C GLU A 181 8.52 14.56 -11.15
N SER A 182 8.09 15.81 -11.37
CA SER A 182 7.07 16.46 -10.54
C SER A 182 5.69 15.80 -10.65
N LEU A 183 5.37 15.18 -11.79
CA LEU A 183 4.06 14.60 -12.05
C LEU A 183 3.98 13.13 -11.59
N ARG A 184 5.10 12.40 -11.53
CA ARG A 184 5.12 10.97 -11.16
C ARG A 184 4.41 10.67 -9.85
N VAL A 185 4.64 11.50 -8.83
CA VAL A 185 3.99 11.35 -7.52
C VAL A 185 2.47 11.48 -7.63
N HIS A 186 2.00 12.42 -8.43
CA HIS A 186 0.57 12.69 -8.63
C HIS A 186 -0.09 11.64 -9.51
N VAL A 187 0.62 11.06 -10.48
CA VAL A 187 0.12 9.92 -11.28
C VAL A 187 -0.12 8.73 -10.36
N ILE A 188 0.86 8.35 -9.54
CA ILE A 188 0.71 7.23 -8.60
C ILE A 188 -0.44 7.48 -7.63
N ALA A 189 -0.52 8.68 -7.05
CA ALA A 189 -1.59 9.05 -6.13
C ALA A 189 -2.98 9.05 -6.78
N ALA A 190 -3.09 9.60 -8.00
CA ALA A 190 -4.34 9.59 -8.75
C ALA A 190 -4.77 8.16 -9.14
N THR A 191 -3.82 7.31 -9.55
CA THR A 191 -4.09 5.90 -9.86
C THR A 191 -4.62 5.16 -8.64
N ILE A 192 -3.91 5.23 -7.51
CA ILE A 192 -4.35 4.56 -6.27
C ILE A 192 -5.72 5.09 -5.82
N THR A 193 -5.92 6.41 -5.84
CA THR A 193 -7.22 7.01 -5.46
C THR A 193 -8.36 6.55 -6.38
N SER A 194 -8.10 6.46 -7.69
CA SER A 194 -9.09 5.97 -8.66
C SER A 194 -9.42 4.50 -8.45
N LEU A 195 -8.42 3.67 -8.13
CA LEU A 195 -8.63 2.25 -7.80
C LEU A 195 -9.41 2.09 -6.49
N VAL A 196 -9.12 2.90 -5.47
CA VAL A 196 -9.90 2.95 -4.22
C VAL A 196 -11.35 3.38 -4.50
N TYR A 197 -11.58 4.37 -5.35
CA TYR A 197 -12.93 4.75 -5.76
C TYR A 197 -13.68 3.59 -6.47
N ALA A 198 -13.00 2.91 -7.40
CA ALA A 198 -13.63 1.88 -8.24
C ALA A 198 -13.84 0.53 -7.53
N VAL A 199 -12.90 0.14 -6.67
CA VAL A 199 -12.81 -1.22 -6.09
C VAL A 199 -12.82 -1.22 -4.57
N GLY A 200 -12.74 -0.05 -3.93
CA GLY A 200 -12.71 0.08 -2.47
C GLY A 200 -13.91 -0.57 -1.77
N SER A 201 -15.10 -0.50 -2.36
CA SER A 201 -16.31 -1.15 -1.84
C SER A 201 -16.32 -2.68 -1.98
N ILE A 202 -15.38 -3.27 -2.71
CA ILE A 202 -15.30 -4.72 -2.92
C ILE A 202 -14.26 -5.35 -1.98
N THR A 203 -13.10 -4.72 -1.83
CA THR A 203 -11.95 -5.26 -1.05
C THR A 203 -11.19 -4.22 -0.23
N GLY A 204 -11.51 -2.94 -0.37
CA GLY A 204 -10.68 -1.82 0.10
C GLY A 204 -9.56 -1.42 -0.86
N ALA A 205 -9.41 -2.11 -2.01
CA ALA A 205 -8.37 -1.88 -3.03
C ALA A 205 -6.96 -1.74 -2.42
N VAL A 206 -6.50 -2.78 -1.72
CA VAL A 206 -5.30 -2.68 -0.87
C VAL A 206 -4.00 -2.85 -1.67
N MET A 207 -3.99 -3.77 -2.65
CA MET A 207 -2.89 -4.03 -3.60
C MET A 207 -1.51 -4.32 -2.97
N ASN A 208 -1.48 -4.57 -1.67
CA ASN A 208 -0.26 -4.65 -0.89
C ASN A 208 -0.43 -5.68 0.24
N PRO A 209 0.27 -6.83 0.16
CA PRO A 209 0.13 -7.88 1.15
C PRO A 209 0.52 -7.47 2.59
N ALA A 210 1.53 -6.61 2.76
CA ALA A 210 1.92 -6.14 4.10
C ALA A 210 0.88 -5.18 4.69
N LEU A 211 0.35 -4.27 3.87
CA LEU A 211 -0.72 -3.36 4.30
C LEU A 211 -1.98 -4.14 4.67
N ALA A 212 -2.40 -5.10 3.83
CA ALA A 212 -3.55 -5.95 4.09
C ALA A 212 -3.39 -6.77 5.37
N PHE A 213 -2.18 -7.32 5.59
CA PHE A 213 -1.85 -8.03 6.83
C PHE A 213 -2.00 -7.13 8.08
N SER A 214 -1.72 -5.83 7.96
CA SER A 214 -1.92 -4.88 9.05
C SER A 214 -3.40 -4.55 9.29
N ILE A 215 -4.13 -4.17 8.23
CA ILE A 215 -5.45 -3.52 8.38
C ILE A 215 -6.65 -4.45 8.17
N GLN A 216 -6.50 -5.58 7.46
CA GLN A 216 -7.61 -6.48 7.11
C GLN A 216 -7.60 -7.80 7.89
N PHE A 217 -6.43 -8.42 8.03
CA PHE A 217 -6.29 -9.71 8.73
C PHE A 217 -6.71 -9.70 10.21
N PRO A 218 -6.69 -8.58 10.98
CA PRO A 218 -7.35 -8.53 12.29
C PRO A 218 -8.87 -8.64 12.25
N CYS A 219 -9.51 -8.32 11.13
CA CYS A 219 -10.94 -8.10 11.07
C CYS A 219 -11.73 -9.41 10.95
N SER A 220 -12.90 -9.42 11.58
CA SER A 220 -13.81 -10.57 11.56
C SER A 220 -14.47 -10.70 10.19
N GLY A 221 -14.70 -11.93 9.73
CA GLY A 221 -15.46 -12.23 8.51
C GLY A 221 -14.84 -13.31 7.64
N HIS A 222 -13.50 -13.38 7.61
CA HIS A 222 -12.75 -14.39 6.86
C HIS A 222 -11.57 -14.91 7.68
N ASN A 223 -11.12 -16.12 7.37
CA ASN A 223 -9.94 -16.71 7.99
C ASN A 223 -8.64 -16.27 7.29
N PHE A 224 -7.50 -16.63 7.87
CA PHE A 224 -6.18 -16.24 7.37
C PHE A 224 -5.94 -16.68 5.91
N LEU A 225 -6.34 -17.89 5.53
CA LEU A 225 -6.10 -18.42 4.18
C LEU A 225 -6.97 -17.73 3.14
N GLU A 226 -8.21 -17.40 3.49
CA GLU A 226 -9.12 -16.65 2.62
C GLU A 226 -8.59 -15.23 2.35
N TYR A 227 -8.11 -14.55 3.40
CA TYR A 227 -7.46 -13.26 3.24
C TYR A 227 -6.13 -13.37 2.46
N ALA A 228 -5.34 -14.41 2.68
CA ALA A 228 -4.12 -14.64 1.91
C ALA A 228 -4.43 -14.88 0.42
N PHE A 229 -5.48 -15.64 0.12
CA PHE A 229 -5.93 -15.86 -1.26
C PHE A 229 -6.30 -14.54 -1.95
N VAL A 230 -6.98 -13.62 -1.27
CA VAL A 230 -7.36 -12.33 -1.86
C VAL A 230 -6.18 -11.36 -1.91
N PHE A 231 -5.51 -11.12 -0.77
CA PHE A 231 -4.58 -10.01 -0.60
C PHE A 231 -3.10 -10.36 -0.79
N TRP A 232 -2.74 -11.64 -0.89
CA TRP A 232 -1.40 -12.06 -1.32
C TRP A 232 -1.42 -12.51 -2.78
N LEU A 233 -2.22 -13.55 -3.09
CA LEU A 233 -2.20 -14.14 -4.42
C LEU A 233 -2.66 -13.14 -5.49
N GLY A 234 -3.75 -12.41 -5.24
CA GLY A 234 -4.24 -11.37 -6.16
C GLY A 234 -3.15 -10.36 -6.53
N PRO A 235 -2.61 -9.58 -5.58
CA PRO A 235 -1.58 -8.59 -5.87
C PRO A 235 -0.30 -9.16 -6.50
N MET A 236 0.14 -10.35 -6.09
CA MET A 236 1.31 -11.01 -6.69
C MET A 236 1.08 -11.36 -8.15
N LEU A 237 -0.07 -11.97 -8.48
CA LEU A 237 -0.44 -12.31 -9.85
C LEU A 237 -0.61 -11.05 -10.71
N GLY A 238 -1.22 -10.00 -10.17
CA GLY A 238 -1.40 -8.73 -10.88
C GLY A 238 -0.07 -8.09 -11.25
N THR A 239 0.83 -8.00 -10.28
CA THR A 239 2.20 -7.47 -10.47
C THR A 239 2.97 -8.29 -11.50
N ALA A 240 2.99 -9.61 -11.35
CA ALA A 240 3.70 -10.51 -12.26
C ALA A 240 3.14 -10.44 -13.69
N SER A 241 1.81 -10.35 -13.83
CA SER A 241 1.14 -10.23 -15.13
C SER A 241 1.49 -8.91 -15.83
N ALA A 242 1.56 -7.80 -15.08
CA ALA A 242 1.96 -6.50 -15.65
C ALA A 242 3.40 -6.55 -16.20
N VAL A 243 4.33 -7.12 -15.44
CA VAL A 243 5.71 -7.31 -15.90
C VAL A 243 5.77 -8.17 -17.15
N ALA A 244 5.05 -9.30 -17.18
CA ALA A 244 5.01 -10.19 -18.34
C ALA A 244 4.47 -9.47 -19.59
N VAL A 245 3.37 -8.73 -19.45
CA VAL A 245 2.74 -8.00 -20.55
C VAL A 245 3.66 -6.92 -21.11
N PHE A 246 4.15 -6.01 -20.26
CA PHE A 246 4.86 -4.82 -20.73
C PHE A 246 6.31 -5.10 -21.16
N GLU A 247 6.95 -6.14 -20.62
CA GLU A 247 8.38 -6.35 -20.87
C GLU A 247 8.69 -7.55 -21.74
N LYS A 248 7.78 -8.51 -21.83
CA LYS A 248 7.95 -9.71 -22.65
C LYS A 248 7.00 -9.71 -23.83
N ILE A 249 5.70 -9.62 -23.57
CA ILE A 249 4.67 -9.82 -24.60
C ILE A 249 4.63 -8.65 -25.59
N ILE A 250 4.46 -7.41 -25.13
CA ILE A 250 4.39 -6.23 -26.01
C ILE A 250 5.66 -6.09 -26.86
N PRO A 251 6.89 -6.13 -26.30
CA PRO A 251 8.11 -6.04 -27.10
C PRO A 251 8.27 -7.18 -28.11
N PHE A 252 7.84 -8.40 -27.76
CA PHE A 252 7.84 -9.53 -28.69
C PHE A 252 6.91 -9.31 -29.89
N LEU A 253 5.68 -8.84 -29.63
CA LEU A 253 4.69 -8.54 -30.67
C LEU A 253 5.17 -7.42 -31.60
N LEU A 254 5.69 -6.32 -31.04
CA LEU A 254 6.20 -5.19 -31.83
C LEU A 254 7.41 -5.57 -32.69
N LYS A 255 8.31 -6.45 -32.20
CA LYS A 255 9.42 -6.99 -32.99
C LYS A 255 8.93 -7.84 -34.15
N LYS A 256 7.91 -8.67 -33.93
CA LYS A 256 7.30 -9.51 -34.98
C LYS A 256 6.75 -8.64 -36.11
N ASP A 257 6.04 -7.56 -35.81
CA ASP A 257 5.49 -6.66 -36.83
C ASP A 257 6.57 -5.93 -37.65
N SER A 258 7.69 -5.54 -37.01
CA SER A 258 8.82 -4.92 -37.69
C SER A 258 9.56 -5.87 -38.66
N HIS A 259 9.54 -7.17 -38.37
CA HIS A 259 10.12 -8.20 -39.23
C HIS A 259 9.27 -8.44 -40.48
N TRP A 260 7.94 -8.46 -40.35
CA TRP A 260 7.03 -8.63 -41.49
C TRP A 260 7.04 -7.41 -42.44
N LYS A 261 7.19 -6.20 -41.92
CA LYS A 261 7.33 -4.97 -42.74
C LYS A 261 8.65 -4.88 -43.51
N LYS A 262 9.66 -5.73 -43.23
CA LYS A 262 10.93 -5.78 -43.97
C LYS A 262 10.97 -6.85 -45.07
N ILE A 263 9.96 -7.73 -45.11
CA ILE A 263 9.88 -8.85 -46.06
C ILE A 263 8.89 -8.56 -47.21
N GLN A 264 8.16 -7.44 -47.11
CA GLN A 264 7.40 -6.84 -48.20
C GLN A 264 8.21 -5.75 -48.87
#